data_AF-A0A2E2V868-F1
#
_entry.id   AF-A0A2E2V868-F1
#
_cell.length_a   1.000
_cell.length_b   1.000
_cell.length_c   1.000
_cell.angle_alpha   90.00
_cell.angle_beta   90.00
_cell.angle_gamma   90.00
#
_symmetry.space_group_name_H-M   'P 1'
#
loop_
_entity.id
_entity.type
_entity.pdbx_description
1 polymer ?
#
loop_
_entity_poly.entity_id
_entity_poly.type
_entity_poly.pdbx_seq_one_letter_code
_entity_poly.pdbx_strand_id
1 'polypeptide(L)'
;MDGLNQLIQQSMGGLDQFANVDWNKLKEEDPIEFITKRDEYRETQERVRAGQHQYTIEQQKQAGEMQSLQQQVLQQEHAQMVEKIPEWGDATQQKVLATGLREYATGQGYTEEEIGSLVDHRSLIVLMKAQKYDELQRADVKTKKVKNKPRVVRSGKGSGKKEAQKSQRIASMKRLQQTGHVSDAASLLEDFVEL
;
A
#
# COMPACT_ATOMS: atom_id res chain seq x y z
N MET A 1 33.71 0.52 -11.56
CA MET A 1 34.34 0.08 -10.30
C MET A 1 35.53 -0.84 -10.54
N ASP A 2 35.43 -1.81 -11.46
CA ASP A 2 36.50 -2.81 -11.68
C ASP A 2 37.85 -2.22 -12.11
N GLY A 3 37.86 -1.18 -12.95
CA GLY A 3 39.11 -0.54 -13.39
C GLY A 3 39.90 0.17 -12.28
N LEU A 4 39.21 0.81 -11.32
CA LEU A 4 39.85 1.46 -10.17
C LEU A 4 40.44 0.43 -9.20
N ASN A 5 39.70 -0.65 -8.94
CA ASN A 5 40.17 -1.75 -8.11
C ASN A 5 41.39 -2.46 -8.74
N GLN A 6 41.35 -2.70 -10.05
CA GLN A 6 42.46 -3.28 -10.80
C GLN A 6 43.70 -2.38 -10.76
N LEU A 7 43.54 -1.06 -10.88
CA LEU A 7 44.63 -0.09 -10.78
C LEU A 7 45.28 -0.08 -9.39
N ILE A 8 44.47 -0.16 -8.32
CA ILE A 8 44.96 -0.24 -6.94
C ILE A 8 45.74 -1.55 -6.75
N GLN A 9 45.22 -2.68 -7.22
CA GLN A 9 45.89 -3.98 -7.11
C GLN A 9 47.22 -4.01 -7.87
N GLN A 10 47.27 -3.44 -9.08
CA GLN A 10 48.51 -3.31 -9.84
C GLN A 10 49.54 -2.43 -9.10
N SER A 11 49.07 -1.32 -8.50
CA SER A 11 49.94 -0.40 -7.75
C SER A 11 50.42 -1.01 -6.42
N MET A 12 49.61 -1.85 -5.76
CA MET A 12 50.02 -2.61 -4.58
C MET A 12 51.07 -3.67 -4.91
N GLY A 13 50.91 -4.40 -6.03
CA GLY A 13 51.94 -5.32 -6.51
C GLY A 13 53.26 -4.63 -6.86
N GLY A 14 53.23 -3.33 -7.19
CA GLY A 14 54.42 -2.49 -7.32
C GLY A 14 55.12 -2.22 -6.00
N LEU A 15 54.38 -2.05 -4.89
CA LEU A 15 54.96 -1.89 -3.55
C LEU A 15 55.67 -3.15 -3.06
N ASP A 16 55.15 -4.32 -3.40
CA ASP A 16 55.74 -5.62 -3.00
C ASP A 16 57.15 -5.82 -3.60
N GLN A 17 57.45 -5.19 -4.75
CA GLN A 17 58.78 -5.23 -5.37
C GLN A 17 59.82 -4.52 -4.48
N PHE A 18 59.41 -3.51 -3.72
CA PHE A 18 60.26 -2.76 -2.80
C PHE A 18 60.37 -3.40 -1.42
N ALA A 19 59.51 -4.38 -1.09
CA ALA A 19 59.53 -5.06 0.21
C ALA A 19 60.79 -5.92 0.42
N ASN A 20 61.39 -6.42 -0.67
CA ASN A 20 62.59 -7.25 -0.64
C ASN A 20 63.89 -6.44 -0.84
N VAL A 21 63.81 -5.10 -0.93
CA VAL A 21 64.98 -4.24 -1.13
C VAL A 21 65.69 -3.99 0.21
N ASP A 22 66.98 -4.32 0.28
CA ASP A 22 67.83 -3.99 1.43
C ASP A 22 68.32 -2.53 1.33
N TRP A 23 67.53 -1.63 1.89
CA TRP A 23 67.77 -0.18 1.87
C TRP A 23 69.07 0.23 2.57
N ASN A 24 69.51 -0.51 3.58
CA ASN A 24 70.73 -0.18 4.33
C ASN A 24 71.97 -0.50 3.49
N LYS A 25 71.98 -1.69 2.89
CA LYS A 25 73.05 -2.11 1.99
C LYS A 25 73.12 -1.20 0.75
N LEU A 26 71.98 -0.90 0.13
CA LEU A 26 71.92 -0.04 -1.05
C LEU A 26 72.45 1.37 -0.76
N LYS A 27 72.19 1.91 0.42
CA LYS A 27 72.69 3.23 0.84
C LYS A 27 74.23 3.28 0.98
N GLU A 28 74.85 2.16 1.37
CA GLU A 28 76.30 2.06 1.56
C GLU A 28 77.04 1.76 0.25
N GLU A 29 76.46 0.91 -0.61
CA GLU A 29 77.07 0.46 -1.86
C GLU A 29 76.79 1.41 -3.05
N ASP A 30 75.56 1.94 -3.17
CA ASP A 30 75.15 2.86 -4.24
C ASP A 30 74.13 3.93 -3.74
N PRO A 31 74.62 5.08 -3.26
CA PRO A 31 73.76 6.17 -2.80
C PRO A 31 72.83 6.75 -3.88
N ILE A 32 73.19 6.65 -5.17
CA ILE A 32 72.38 7.18 -6.27
C ILE A 32 71.19 6.24 -6.51
N GLU A 33 71.44 4.93 -6.61
CA GLU A 33 70.38 3.93 -6.77
C GLU A 33 69.41 3.92 -5.56
N PHE A 34 69.93 4.15 -4.36
CA PHE A 34 69.10 4.33 -3.16
C PHE A 34 68.09 5.48 -3.31
N ILE A 35 68.54 6.65 -3.79
CA ILE A 35 67.66 7.81 -3.96
C ILE A 35 66.59 7.51 -5.01
N THR A 36 66.98 6.94 -6.15
CA THR A 36 66.05 6.57 -7.23
C THR A 36 64.98 5.60 -6.74
N LYS A 37 65.36 4.48 -6.11
CA LYS A 37 64.38 3.50 -5.61
C LYS A 37 63.49 4.05 -4.51
N ARG A 38 64.03 4.92 -3.64
CA ARG A 38 63.24 5.56 -2.59
C ARG A 38 62.20 6.50 -3.19
N ASP A 39 62.55 7.22 -4.24
CA ASP A 39 61.64 8.14 -4.91
C ASP A 39 60.57 7.36 -5.70
N GLU A 40 60.92 6.26 -6.38
CA GLU A 40 59.97 5.33 -7.00
C GLU A 40 59.02 4.67 -5.98
N TYR A 41 59.54 4.28 -4.82
CA TYR A 41 58.74 3.74 -3.72
C TYR A 41 57.74 4.77 -3.21
N ARG A 42 58.18 6.03 -3.02
CA ARG A 42 57.29 7.14 -2.62
C ARG A 42 56.20 7.39 -3.66
N GLU A 43 56.54 7.44 -4.94
CA GLU A 43 55.57 7.63 -6.02
C GLU A 43 54.54 6.49 -6.06
N THR A 44 55.00 5.25 -5.94
CA THR A 44 54.12 4.07 -5.92
C THR A 44 53.21 4.10 -4.70
N GLN A 45 53.73 4.49 -3.53
CA GLN A 45 52.96 4.64 -2.31
C GLN A 45 51.90 5.74 -2.43
N GLU A 46 52.24 6.89 -3.01
CA GLU A 46 51.31 7.99 -3.28
C GLU A 46 50.20 7.55 -4.25
N ARG A 47 50.56 6.81 -5.31
CA ARG A 47 49.59 6.27 -6.28
C ARG A 47 48.60 5.31 -5.62
N VAL A 48 49.06 4.42 -4.75
CA VAL A 48 48.17 3.53 -3.97
C VAL A 48 47.25 4.33 -3.06
N ARG A 49 47.78 5.30 -2.30
CA ARG A 49 46.97 6.15 -1.41
C ARG A 49 45.92 6.95 -2.18
N ALA A 50 46.29 7.56 -3.29
CA ALA A 50 45.38 8.31 -4.16
C ALA A 50 44.28 7.39 -4.73
N GLY A 51 44.64 6.19 -5.18
CA GLY A 51 43.69 5.18 -5.65
C GLY A 51 42.70 4.76 -4.56
N GLN A 52 43.18 4.44 -3.36
CA GLN A 52 42.33 4.07 -2.21
C GLN A 52 41.37 5.19 -1.81
N HIS A 53 41.85 6.43 -1.79
CA HIS A 53 41.02 7.59 -1.49
C HIS A 53 39.92 7.77 -2.55
N GLN A 54 40.28 7.69 -3.83
CA GLN A 54 39.32 7.79 -4.93
C GLN A 54 38.28 6.66 -4.90
N TYR A 55 38.71 5.43 -4.60
CA TYR A 55 37.82 4.29 -4.43
C TYR A 55 36.80 4.52 -3.31
N THR A 56 37.26 5.05 -2.16
CA THR A 56 36.40 5.34 -1.01
C THR A 56 35.37 6.41 -1.35
N ILE A 57 35.79 7.50 -2.03
CA ILE A 57 34.87 8.54 -2.50
C ILE A 57 33.82 7.98 -3.46
N GLU A 58 34.25 7.18 -4.44
CA GLU A 58 33.33 6.60 -5.43
C GLU A 58 32.33 5.63 -4.76
N GLN A 59 32.77 4.85 -3.78
CA GLN A 59 31.90 3.97 -3.00
C GLN A 59 30.85 4.78 -2.21
N GLN A 60 31.26 5.87 -1.55
CA GLN A 60 30.35 6.75 -0.83
C GLN A 60 29.36 7.43 -1.78
N LYS A 61 29.82 7.86 -2.96
CA LYS A 61 28.98 8.46 -3.99
C LYS A 61 27.92 7.47 -4.49
N GLN A 62 28.31 6.23 -4.82
CA GLN A 62 27.36 5.20 -5.26
C GLN A 62 26.35 4.84 -4.17
N ALA A 63 26.77 4.76 -2.91
CA ALA A 63 25.85 4.55 -1.80
C ALA A 63 24.84 5.70 -1.67
N GLY A 64 25.30 6.95 -1.82
CA GLY A 64 24.43 8.13 -1.82
C GLY A 64 23.46 8.16 -3.00
N GLU A 65 23.92 7.82 -4.20
CA GLU A 65 23.07 7.72 -5.40
C GLU A 65 22.01 6.63 -5.25
N MET A 66 22.37 5.45 -4.75
CA MET A 66 21.43 4.36 -4.49
C MET A 66 20.38 4.76 -3.46
N GLN A 67 20.79 5.44 -2.38
CA GLN A 67 19.86 5.96 -1.38
C GLN A 67 18.91 7.01 -1.97
N SER A 68 19.42 7.91 -2.82
CA SER A 68 18.61 8.91 -3.51
C SER A 68 17.60 8.27 -4.46
N LEU A 69 18.02 7.30 -5.27
CA LEU A 69 17.14 6.54 -6.16
C LEU A 69 16.06 5.80 -5.36
N GLN A 70 16.41 5.17 -4.25
CA GLN A 70 15.45 4.50 -3.38
C GLN A 70 14.41 5.49 -2.84
N GLN A 71 14.84 6.68 -2.38
CA GLN A 71 13.92 7.73 -1.94
C GLN A 71 13.02 8.24 -3.07
N GLN A 72 13.54 8.37 -4.29
CA GLN A 72 12.74 8.76 -5.45
C GLN A 72 11.67 7.72 -5.78
N VAL A 73 12.03 6.44 -5.78
CA VAL A 73 11.08 5.34 -5.98
C VAL A 73 10.00 5.38 -4.89
N LEU A 74 10.39 5.52 -3.62
CA LEU A 74 9.46 5.63 -2.49
C LEU A 74 8.46 6.78 -2.68
N GLN A 75 8.93 7.95 -3.13
CA GLN A 75 8.07 9.11 -3.37
C GLN A 75 7.13 8.88 -4.55
N GLN A 76 7.59 8.25 -5.64
CA GLN A 76 6.76 7.92 -6.80
C GLN A 76 5.67 6.90 -6.45
N GLU A 77 6.03 5.85 -5.71
CA GLU A 77 5.09 4.84 -5.22
C GLU A 77 4.05 5.46 -4.29
N HIS A 78 4.49 6.34 -3.38
CA HIS A 78 3.59 7.10 -2.52
C HIS A 78 2.63 7.99 -3.32
N ALA A 79 3.13 8.72 -4.33
CA ALA A 79 2.30 9.56 -5.18
C ALA A 79 1.23 8.76 -5.94
N GLN A 80 1.61 7.61 -6.51
CA GLN A 80 0.67 6.69 -7.16
C GLN A 80 -0.36 6.13 -6.15
N MET A 81 0.06 5.84 -4.92
CA MET A 81 -0.84 5.38 -3.86
C MET A 81 -1.87 6.44 -3.49
N VAL A 82 -1.46 7.70 -3.33
CA VAL A 82 -2.37 8.82 -3.03
C VAL A 82 -3.34 9.08 -4.19
N GLU A 83 -2.90 8.92 -5.44
CA GLU A 83 -3.80 9.05 -6.60
C GLU A 83 -4.94 8.01 -6.57
N LYS A 84 -4.64 6.76 -6.19
CA LYS A 84 -5.64 5.68 -6.10
C LYS A 84 -6.43 5.69 -4.80
N ILE A 85 -5.81 6.14 -3.72
CA ILE A 85 -6.37 6.16 -2.36
C ILE A 85 -6.08 7.54 -1.76
N PRO A 86 -6.95 8.54 -1.98
CA PRO A 86 -6.74 9.90 -1.47
C PRO A 86 -6.60 9.96 0.05
N GLU A 87 -7.26 9.06 0.78
CA GLU A 87 -7.16 8.93 2.25
C GLU A 87 -5.73 8.62 2.71
N TRP A 88 -4.88 8.05 1.85
CA TRP A 88 -3.48 7.76 2.17
C TRP A 88 -2.61 9.03 2.21
N GLY A 89 -3.07 10.13 1.61
CA GLY A 89 -2.35 11.41 1.63
C GLY A 89 -2.46 12.16 2.97
N ASP A 90 -3.39 11.78 3.84
CA ASP A 90 -3.52 12.34 5.18
C ASP A 90 -2.70 11.50 6.18
N ALA A 91 -1.76 12.12 6.87
CA ALA A 91 -0.84 11.42 7.78
C ALA A 91 -1.54 10.70 8.94
N THR A 92 -2.73 11.14 9.36
CA THR A 92 -3.50 10.50 10.43
C THR A 92 -4.20 9.26 9.90
N GLN A 93 -4.89 9.39 8.77
CA GLN A 93 -5.58 8.28 8.11
C GLN A 93 -4.61 7.22 7.62
N GLN A 94 -3.48 7.64 7.06
CA GLN A 94 -2.40 6.75 6.64
C GLN A 94 -1.93 5.86 7.78
N LYS A 95 -1.72 6.41 8.99
CA LYS A 95 -1.30 5.61 10.16
C LYS A 95 -2.35 4.59 10.57
N VAL A 96 -3.63 4.97 10.57
CA VAL A 96 -4.74 4.06 10.89
C VAL A 96 -4.82 2.94 9.86
N LEU A 97 -4.80 3.27 8.57
CA LEU A 97 -4.82 2.31 7.47
C LEU A 97 -3.61 1.37 7.50
N ALA A 98 -2.40 1.91 7.66
CA ALA A 98 -1.17 1.13 7.72
C ALA A 98 -1.14 0.18 8.92
N THR A 99 -1.65 0.60 10.08
CA THR A 99 -1.76 -0.25 11.27
C THR A 99 -2.75 -1.39 11.03
N GLY A 100 -3.96 -1.09 10.53
CA GLY A 100 -4.95 -2.12 10.22
C GLY A 100 -4.49 -3.10 9.14
N LEU A 101 -3.78 -2.61 8.11
CA LEU A 101 -3.16 -3.44 7.08
C LEU A 101 -2.10 -4.37 7.65
N ARG A 102 -1.24 -3.87 8.55
CA ARG A 102 -0.23 -4.69 9.23
C ARG A 102 -0.88 -5.79 10.05
N GLU A 103 -1.87 -5.44 10.89
CA GLU A 103 -2.61 -6.42 11.69
C GLU A 103 -3.29 -7.49 10.83
N TYR A 104 -3.91 -7.07 9.72
CA TYR A 104 -4.53 -8.00 8.77
C TYR A 104 -3.48 -8.91 8.12
N ALA A 105 -2.36 -8.36 7.62
CA ALA A 105 -1.30 -9.15 7.00
C ALA A 105 -0.69 -10.17 7.98
N THR A 106 -0.41 -9.76 9.22
CA THR A 106 0.05 -10.67 10.27
C THR A 106 -0.99 -11.77 10.55
N GLY A 107 -2.28 -11.42 10.57
CA GLY A 107 -3.36 -12.40 10.70
C GLY A 107 -3.46 -13.40 9.53
N GLN A 108 -2.98 -13.02 8.34
CA GLN A 108 -2.88 -13.90 7.16
C GLN A 108 -1.58 -14.70 7.11
N GLY A 109 -0.64 -14.48 8.05
CA GLY A 109 0.61 -15.24 8.17
C GLY A 109 1.85 -14.53 7.62
N TYR A 110 1.78 -13.25 7.26
CA TYR A 110 2.97 -12.48 6.89
C TYR A 110 3.83 -12.15 8.10
N THR A 111 5.15 -12.17 7.93
CA THR A 111 6.09 -11.73 8.97
C THR A 111 6.27 -10.21 8.99
N GLU A 112 6.79 -9.65 10.07
CA GLU A 112 7.04 -8.20 10.16
C GLU A 112 8.07 -7.73 9.12
N GLU A 113 9.07 -8.57 8.81
CA GLU A 113 10.08 -8.28 7.80
C GLU A 113 9.48 -8.22 6.39
N GLU A 114 8.58 -9.15 6.07
CA GLU A 114 7.86 -9.16 4.80
C GLU A 114 7.01 -7.90 4.68
N ILE A 115 6.27 -7.55 5.73
CA ILE A 115 5.43 -6.33 5.76
C ILE A 115 6.29 -5.07 5.62
N GLY A 116 7.46 -5.02 6.27
CA GLY A 116 8.40 -3.90 6.15
C GLY A 116 8.98 -3.74 4.74
N SER A 117 9.08 -4.84 3.98
CA SER A 117 9.54 -4.82 2.59
C SER A 117 8.44 -4.47 1.57
N LEU A 118 7.16 -4.49 1.97
CA LEU A 118 6.01 -4.14 1.13
C LEU A 118 5.92 -2.62 0.94
N VAL A 119 6.83 -2.11 0.13
CA VAL A 119 6.93 -0.70 -0.26
C VAL A 119 6.09 -0.37 -1.49
N ASP A 120 5.81 -1.38 -2.32
CA ASP A 120 5.09 -1.24 -3.58
C ASP A 120 3.59 -0.94 -3.33
N HIS A 121 3.10 0.14 -3.95
CA HIS A 121 1.70 0.56 -3.82
C HIS A 121 0.72 -0.53 -4.30
N ARG A 122 1.12 -1.36 -5.27
CA ARG A 122 0.28 -2.43 -5.84
C ARG A 122 -0.03 -3.50 -4.81
N SER A 123 0.99 -3.93 -4.07
CA SER A 123 0.83 -4.96 -3.03
C SER A 123 -0.04 -4.46 -1.89
N LEU A 124 0.16 -3.21 -1.47
CA LEU A 124 -0.68 -2.56 -0.45
C LEU A 124 -2.14 -2.45 -0.89
N ILE A 125 -2.40 -2.08 -2.15
CA ILE A 125 -3.76 -2.02 -2.71
C ILE A 125 -4.43 -3.41 -2.71
N VAL A 126 -3.70 -4.46 -3.09
CA VAL A 126 -4.22 -5.83 -3.09
C VAL A 126 -4.55 -6.27 -1.66
N LEU A 127 -3.66 -6.02 -0.71
CA LEU A 127 -3.86 -6.34 0.70
C LEU A 127 -5.08 -5.60 1.27
N MET A 128 -5.22 -4.31 0.97
CA MET A 128 -6.38 -3.51 1.41
C MET A 128 -7.69 -4.02 0.79
N LYS A 129 -7.66 -4.45 -0.48
CA LYS A 129 -8.83 -5.06 -1.12
C LYS A 129 -9.19 -6.39 -0.47
N ALA A 130 -8.21 -7.23 -0.15
CA ALA A 130 -8.42 -8.49 0.54
C ALA A 130 -9.03 -8.25 1.93
N GLN A 131 -8.48 -7.30 2.70
CA GLN A 131 -9.03 -6.90 4.00
C GLN A 131 -10.50 -6.47 3.88
N LYS A 132 -10.80 -5.52 2.98
CA LYS A 132 -12.18 -5.03 2.78
C LYS A 132 -13.12 -6.14 2.31
N TYR A 133 -12.64 -7.07 1.49
CA TYR A 133 -13.42 -8.22 1.04
C TYR A 133 -13.76 -9.16 2.21
N ASP A 134 -12.79 -9.50 3.05
CA ASP A 134 -13.00 -10.33 4.23
C ASP A 134 -13.95 -9.67 5.23
N GLU A 135 -13.82 -8.36 5.44
CA GLU A 135 -14.75 -7.57 6.25
C GLU A 135 -16.18 -7.63 5.69
N LEU A 136 -16.35 -7.50 4.38
CA LEU A 136 -17.65 -7.63 3.71
C LEU A 136 -18.23 -9.04 3.79
N GLN A 137 -17.40 -10.08 3.73
CA GLN A 137 -17.85 -11.48 3.88
C GLN A 137 -18.29 -11.78 5.32
N ARG A 138 -17.61 -11.22 6.31
CA ARG A 138 -17.98 -11.32 7.73
C ARG A 138 -19.22 -10.49 8.07
N ALA A 139 -19.37 -9.34 7.44
CA ALA A 139 -20.57 -8.53 7.57
C ALA A 139 -21.73 -9.26 6.90
N ASP A 140 -22.59 -9.92 7.67
CA ASP A 140 -23.73 -10.68 7.15
C ASP A 140 -24.77 -9.77 6.47
N VAL A 141 -24.51 -9.42 5.19
CA VAL A 141 -25.36 -8.56 4.35
C VAL A 141 -26.76 -9.17 4.19
N LYS A 142 -26.93 -10.49 4.41
CA LYS A 142 -28.22 -11.19 4.29
C LYS A 142 -29.23 -10.75 5.35
N THR A 143 -28.80 -10.14 6.46
CA THR A 143 -29.69 -9.72 7.55
C THR A 143 -30.31 -8.34 7.34
N LYS A 144 -29.73 -7.48 6.51
CA LYS A 144 -30.34 -6.20 6.10
C LYS A 144 -31.30 -6.40 4.92
N LYS A 145 -32.28 -7.29 5.06
CA LYS A 145 -33.48 -7.21 4.22
C LYS A 145 -34.07 -5.83 4.41
N VAL A 146 -34.16 -5.04 3.34
CA VAL A 146 -34.82 -3.73 3.33
C VAL A 146 -36.25 -3.96 3.84
N LYS A 147 -36.50 -3.67 5.13
CA LYS A 147 -37.80 -3.87 5.80
C LYS A 147 -38.90 -2.98 5.21
N ASN A 148 -38.54 -2.06 4.32
CA ASN A 148 -39.42 -1.07 3.76
C ASN A 148 -39.29 -0.99 2.23
N LYS A 149 -39.39 -2.14 1.53
CA LYS A 149 -39.56 -2.11 0.06
C LYS A 149 -40.98 -1.58 -0.23
N PRO A 150 -41.14 -0.47 -0.98
CA PRO A 150 -42.45 -0.03 -1.42
C PRO A 150 -43.14 -1.17 -2.15
N ARG A 151 -44.40 -1.47 -1.78
CA ARG A 151 -45.23 -2.39 -2.56
C ARG A 151 -45.47 -1.77 -3.93
N VAL A 152 -44.63 -2.12 -4.89
CA VAL A 152 -44.89 -1.84 -6.30
C VAL A 152 -46.09 -2.66 -6.73
N VAL A 153 -47.25 -1.99 -6.86
CA VAL A 153 -48.36 -2.52 -7.64
C VAL A 153 -47.86 -2.68 -9.07
N ARG A 154 -47.74 -3.94 -9.54
CA ARG A 154 -47.48 -4.20 -10.96
C ARG A 154 -48.60 -3.53 -11.75
N SER A 155 -48.23 -2.57 -12.60
CA SER A 155 -49.15 -2.02 -13.60
C SER A 155 -49.68 -3.21 -14.43
N GLY A 156 -50.98 -3.46 -14.37
CA GLY A 156 -51.62 -4.56 -15.11
C GLY A 156 -52.50 -5.51 -14.30
N LYS A 157 -52.52 -5.46 -12.96
CA LYS A 157 -53.57 -6.14 -12.18
C LYS A 157 -54.42 -5.09 -11.49
N GLY A 158 -55.49 -4.65 -12.14
CA GLY A 158 -56.54 -3.86 -11.50
C GLY A 158 -56.89 -4.55 -10.18
N SER A 159 -57.01 -3.78 -9.11
CA SER A 159 -57.46 -4.29 -7.81
C SER A 159 -58.65 -5.19 -8.07
N GLY A 160 -58.52 -6.48 -7.74
CA GLY A 160 -59.58 -7.44 -8.02
C GLY A 160 -60.86 -6.90 -7.39
N LYS A 161 -62.01 -6.96 -8.08
CA LYS A 161 -63.29 -6.41 -7.61
C LYS A 161 -63.56 -6.70 -6.11
N LYS A 162 -63.10 -7.86 -5.62
CA LYS A 162 -63.17 -8.28 -4.20
C LYS A 162 -62.39 -7.38 -3.23
N GLU A 163 -61.23 -6.86 -3.61
CA GLU A 163 -60.39 -6.02 -2.76
C GLU A 163 -60.92 -4.58 -2.71
N ALA A 164 -61.45 -4.08 -3.82
CA ALA A 164 -62.18 -2.82 -3.87
C ALA A 164 -63.47 -2.87 -3.01
N GLN A 165 -64.29 -3.92 -3.16
CA GLN A 165 -65.49 -4.13 -2.34
C GLN A 165 -65.16 -4.24 -0.85
N LYS A 166 -64.06 -4.92 -0.48
CA LYS A 166 -63.62 -5.01 0.91
C LYS A 166 -63.25 -3.63 1.48
N SER A 167 -62.53 -2.81 0.71
CA SER A 167 -62.19 -1.45 1.15
C SER A 167 -63.41 -0.55 1.32
N GLN A 168 -64.40 -0.68 0.42
CA GLN A 168 -65.64 0.08 0.47
C GLN A 168 -66.47 -0.28 1.71
N ARG A 169 -66.59 -1.57 2.05
CA ARG A 169 -67.27 -2.01 3.28
C ARG A 169 -66.61 -1.51 4.56
N ILE A 170 -65.28 -1.53 4.61
CA ILE A 170 -64.55 -1.00 5.77
C ILE A 170 -64.83 0.50 5.93
N ALA A 171 -64.90 1.25 4.83
CA ALA A 171 -65.25 2.66 4.86
C ALA A 171 -66.71 2.89 5.32
N SER A 172 -67.67 2.11 4.82
CA SER A 172 -69.08 2.19 5.24
C SER A 172 -69.26 1.85 6.72
N MET A 173 -68.58 0.81 7.23
CA MET A 173 -68.61 0.43 8.64
C MET A 173 -67.99 1.52 9.53
N LYS A 174 -66.89 2.12 9.10
CA LYS A 174 -66.27 3.24 9.83
C LYS A 174 -67.16 4.48 9.87
N ARG A 175 -67.85 4.78 8.76
CA ARG A 175 -68.82 5.88 8.70
C ARG A 175 -69.95 5.65 9.70
N LEU A 176 -70.56 4.47 9.69
CA LEU A 176 -71.61 4.10 10.65
C LEU A 176 -71.14 4.22 12.10
N GLN A 177 -69.90 3.79 12.41
CA GLN A 177 -69.33 3.94 13.76
C GLN A 177 -69.15 5.40 14.17
N GLN A 178 -68.91 6.30 13.21
CA GLN A 178 -68.71 7.72 13.48
C GLN A 178 -70.02 8.51 13.54
N THR A 179 -70.98 8.17 12.69
CA THR A 179 -72.23 8.93 12.52
C THR A 179 -73.40 8.34 13.30
N GLY A 180 -73.43 7.01 13.48
CA GLY A 180 -74.52 6.30 14.14
C GLY A 180 -75.88 6.40 13.43
N HIS A 181 -75.93 6.90 12.19
CA HIS A 181 -77.18 7.13 11.48
C HIS A 181 -77.80 5.82 10.97
N VAL A 182 -79.13 5.73 11.08
CA VAL A 182 -79.92 4.57 10.62
C VAL A 182 -79.77 4.35 9.11
N SER A 183 -79.61 5.41 8.32
CA SER A 183 -79.37 5.35 6.88
C SER A 183 -78.05 4.66 6.51
N ASP A 184 -76.99 4.89 7.30
CA ASP A 184 -75.69 4.27 7.09
C ASP A 184 -75.72 2.77 7.46
N ALA A 185 -76.53 2.40 8.46
CA ALA A 185 -76.77 1.01 8.84
C ALA A 185 -77.57 0.26 7.77
N ALA A 186 -78.61 0.89 7.22
CA ALA A 186 -79.41 0.33 6.13
C ALA A 186 -78.56 0.07 4.89
N SER A 187 -77.72 1.05 4.50
CA SER A 187 -76.83 0.93 3.35
C SER A 187 -75.80 -0.19 3.53
N LEU A 188 -75.28 -0.39 4.75
CA LEU A 188 -74.34 -1.48 5.05
C LEU A 188 -75.03 -2.86 4.97
N LEU A 189 -76.29 -2.96 5.41
CA LEU A 189 -77.05 -4.20 5.37
C LEU A 189 -77.47 -4.59 3.95
N GLU A 190 -77.88 -3.62 3.14
CA GLU A 190 -78.18 -3.82 1.71
C GLU A 190 -76.95 -4.39 0.98
N ASP A 191 -75.78 -3.79 1.20
CA ASP A 191 -74.49 -4.23 0.65
C ASP A 191 -74.06 -5.63 1.15
N PHE A 192 -74.64 -6.11 2.27
CA PHE A 192 -74.45 -7.46 2.82
C PHE A 192 -75.40 -8.50 2.22
N VAL A 193 -76.60 -8.08 1.81
CA VAL A 193 -77.65 -8.94 1.24
C VAL A 193 -77.49 -9.09 -0.27
N GLU A 194 -76.93 -8.09 -0.97
CA GLU A 194 -76.67 -8.13 -2.43
C GLU A 194 -75.41 -8.92 -2.86
N LEU A 195 -74.84 -9.73 -1.96
CA LEU A 195 -73.63 -10.56 -2.19
C LEU A 195 -73.91 -12.01 -2.52
#